data_AF-A0A9E2G9C0-F1
#
_entry.id   AF-A0A9E2G9C0-F1
#
_cell.length_a   1.000
_cell.length_b   1.000
_cell.length_c   1.000
_cell.angle_alpha   90.00
_cell.angle_beta   90.00
_cell.angle_gamma   90.00
#
_symmetry.space_group_name_H-M   'P 1'
#
loop_
_entity.id
_entity.type
_entity.pdbx_description
1 polymer ?
#
loop_
_entity_poly.entity_id
_entity_poly.type
_entity_poly.pdbx_seq_one_letter_code
_entity_poly.pdbx_strand_id
1 'polypeptide(L)'
;MNLTEYLSNPCGSSSIPYWKDKIIDIPSNVQIYHEKDFINIEAKYLKLDKYFRLIHRLEHIPIEDHKVQIVIQKNDIDELMNMINICYQKENIQVSKKDVEQWISRSVFDEDLWVKITINGEIIASGIAEFDFETKEGILEWIQVLPEYQGCGFGKLIVNALINRLSKIA
;
A
#
# COMPACT_ATOMS: atom_id res chain seq x y z
N MET A 1 10.41 9.23 16.05
CA MET A 1 9.55 8.46 16.99
C MET A 1 10.31 7.23 17.44
N ASN A 2 10.18 6.78 18.69
CA ASN A 2 10.72 5.45 19.04
C ASN A 2 9.69 4.33 18.80
N LEU A 3 10.15 3.08 18.74
CA LEU A 3 9.31 1.93 18.44
C LEU A 3 8.16 1.75 19.45
N THR A 4 8.42 1.93 20.74
CA THR A 4 7.41 1.78 21.81
C THR A 4 6.29 2.81 21.68
N GLU A 5 6.64 4.07 21.41
CA GLU A 5 5.68 5.15 21.16
C GLU A 5 4.80 4.84 19.94
N TYR A 6 5.42 4.37 18.84
CA TYR A 6 4.72 3.99 17.63
C TYR A 6 3.71 2.86 17.90
N LEU A 7 4.16 1.75 18.48
CA LEU A 7 3.31 0.57 18.72
C LEU A 7 2.14 0.83 19.67
N SER A 8 2.25 1.81 20.57
CA SER A 8 1.15 2.20 21.46
C SER A 8 -0.05 2.79 20.71
N ASN A 9 0.19 3.47 19.59
CA ASN A 9 -0.84 4.10 18.77
C ASN A 9 -0.37 4.34 17.31
N PRO A 10 -0.22 3.30 16.46
CA PRO A 10 0.45 3.43 15.17
C PRO A 10 -0.15 4.50 14.26
N CYS A 11 -1.48 4.52 14.13
CA CYS A 11 -2.20 5.51 13.32
C CYS A 11 -2.28 6.90 13.94
N GLY A 12 -2.22 6.99 15.27
CA GLY A 12 -2.23 8.29 15.96
C GLY A 12 -0.85 8.92 16.07
N SER A 13 0.20 8.14 15.90
CA SER A 13 1.59 8.57 16.02
C SER A 13 2.22 8.92 14.67
N SER A 14 2.04 8.09 13.63
CA SER A 14 2.53 8.40 12.27
C SER A 14 1.47 8.16 11.20
N SER A 15 1.47 9.02 10.19
CA SER A 15 0.62 8.87 9.00
C SER A 15 1.05 7.71 8.09
N ILE A 16 2.28 7.25 8.26
CA ILE A 16 2.90 6.19 7.47
C ILE A 16 3.42 5.08 8.40
N PRO A 17 3.74 3.90 7.84
CA PRO A 17 4.31 2.81 8.61
C PRO A 17 5.69 3.15 9.18
N TYR A 18 6.03 2.58 10.33
CA TYR A 18 7.26 2.89 11.08
C TYR A 18 8.53 2.82 10.22
N TRP A 19 8.67 1.77 9.41
CA TRP A 19 9.87 1.65 8.56
C TRP A 19 9.99 2.78 7.53
N LYS A 20 8.88 3.32 7.02
CA LYS A 20 8.87 4.48 6.12
C LYS A 20 9.19 5.76 6.88
N ASP A 21 8.64 5.91 8.07
CA ASP A 21 8.91 7.05 8.97
C ASP A 21 10.41 7.23 9.25
N LYS A 22 11.16 6.13 9.35
CA LYS A 22 12.61 6.14 9.55
C LYS A 22 13.42 6.70 8.37
N ILE A 23 12.87 6.66 7.15
CA ILE A 23 13.63 6.98 5.92
C ILE A 23 13.02 8.11 5.10
N ILE A 24 11.78 8.51 5.39
CA ILE A 24 11.10 9.54 4.62
C ILE A 24 11.78 10.88 4.84
N ASP A 25 11.99 11.60 3.74
CA ASP A 25 12.37 13.01 3.77
C ASP A 25 11.12 13.83 3.42
N ILE A 26 10.51 14.46 4.43
CA ILE A 26 9.31 15.28 4.23
C ILE A 26 9.76 16.67 3.78
N PRO A 27 9.28 17.16 2.62
CA PRO A 27 9.62 18.50 2.16
C PRO A 27 9.25 19.58 3.19
N SER A 28 10.08 20.60 3.35
CA SER A 28 9.90 21.65 4.36
C SER A 28 8.60 22.46 4.20
N ASN A 29 8.00 22.44 3.01
CA ASN A 29 6.73 23.07 2.69
C ASN A 29 5.50 22.16 2.92
N VAL A 30 5.70 20.92 3.39
CA VAL A 30 4.64 19.97 3.72
C VAL A 30 4.62 19.76 5.23
N GLN A 31 3.43 19.81 5.82
CA GLN A 31 3.23 19.52 7.23
C GLN A 31 2.12 18.48 7.36
N ILE A 32 2.35 17.50 8.24
CA ILE A 32 1.43 16.40 8.48
C ILE A 32 0.97 16.49 9.94
N TYR A 33 -0.34 16.48 10.13
CA TYR A 33 -0.98 16.55 11.44
C TYR A 33 -1.99 15.41 11.58
N HIS A 34 -2.04 14.82 12.77
CA HIS A 34 -3.22 14.05 13.15
C HIS A 34 -4.38 15.01 13.41
N GLU A 35 -5.61 14.62 13.08
CA GLU A 35 -6.80 15.49 13.20
C GLU A 35 -6.96 16.10 14.60
N LYS A 36 -6.70 15.30 15.65
CA LYS A 36 -6.74 15.75 17.06
C LYS A 36 -5.80 16.93 17.36
N ASP A 37 -4.71 17.06 16.60
CA ASP A 37 -3.66 18.08 16.79
C ASP A 37 -3.79 19.21 15.75
N PHE A 38 -4.75 19.10 14.82
CA PHE A 38 -5.02 20.11 13.81
C PHE A 38 -5.73 21.31 14.44
N ILE A 39 -4.95 22.30 14.85
CA ILE A 39 -5.47 23.60 15.28
C ILE A 39 -5.98 24.31 14.02
N ASN A 40 -7.13 24.95 14.10
CA ASN A 40 -7.84 25.56 12.97
C ASN A 40 -7.04 26.73 12.34
N ILE A 41 -6.07 26.38 11.48
CA ILE A 41 -5.07 27.27 10.88
C ILE A 41 -5.27 27.30 9.34
N GLU A 42 -6.49 27.06 8.86
CA GLU A 42 -6.84 26.95 7.42
C GLU A 42 -6.28 28.11 6.58
N ALA A 43 -6.14 29.31 7.15
CA ALA A 43 -5.59 30.49 6.48
C ALA A 43 -4.08 30.43 6.13
N LYS A 44 -3.31 29.40 6.56
CA LYS A 44 -1.85 29.33 6.31
C LYS A 44 -1.43 28.40 5.16
N TYR A 45 -2.31 27.55 4.65
CA TYR A 45 -1.93 26.52 3.68
C TYR A 45 -2.58 26.74 2.32
N LEU A 46 -1.80 26.59 1.25
CA LEU A 46 -2.30 26.69 -0.13
C LEU A 46 -3.18 25.50 -0.53
N LYS A 47 -2.96 24.33 0.10
CA LYS A 47 -3.68 23.09 -0.15
C LYS A 47 -3.77 22.30 1.15
N LEU A 48 -4.92 21.68 1.38
CA LEU A 48 -5.17 20.75 2.49
C LEU A 48 -5.68 19.42 1.92
N ASP A 49 -4.93 18.35 2.14
CA ASP A 49 -5.32 16.98 1.78
C ASP A 49 -5.67 16.19 3.05
N LYS A 50 -6.84 15.55 3.06
CA LYS A 50 -7.27 14.67 4.16
C LYS A 50 -7.21 13.22 3.72
N TYR A 51 -6.67 12.36 4.57
CA TYR A 51 -6.62 10.92 4.38
C TYR A 51 -6.78 10.23 5.73
N PHE A 52 -6.97 8.92 5.69
CA PHE A 52 -7.07 8.08 6.87
C PHE A 52 -6.20 6.84 6.71
N ARG A 53 -5.82 6.24 7.83
CA ARG A 53 -5.13 4.94 7.86
C ARG A 53 -6.02 3.96 8.62
N LEU A 54 -6.25 2.80 8.02
CA LEU A 54 -7.00 1.71 8.65
C LEU A 54 -6.02 0.68 9.22
N ILE A 55 -6.40 0.08 10.35
CA ILE A 55 -5.68 -1.05 10.95
C ILE A 55 -6.60 -2.25 10.94
N HIS A 56 -6.07 -3.37 10.44
CA HIS A 56 -6.67 -4.68 10.59
C HIS A 56 -5.81 -5.52 11.54
N ARG A 57 -6.39 -6.06 12.62
CA ARG A 57 -5.66 -6.77 13.69
C ARG A 57 -5.50 -8.28 13.46
N LEU A 58 -5.80 -8.75 12.25
CA LEU A 58 -5.79 -10.19 11.88
C LEU A 58 -6.74 -11.06 12.72
N GLU A 59 -7.73 -10.48 13.40
CA GLU A 59 -8.73 -11.22 14.18
C GLU A 59 -9.72 -12.00 13.29
N HIS A 60 -9.98 -11.49 12.08
CA HIS A 60 -10.87 -12.12 11.09
C HIS A 60 -10.13 -12.27 9.77
N ILE A 61 -9.44 -13.41 9.60
CA ILE A 61 -8.63 -13.66 8.41
C ILE A 61 -9.56 -14.13 7.27
N PRO A 62 -9.68 -13.38 6.17
CA PRO A 62 -10.50 -13.79 5.04
C PRO A 62 -9.85 -14.96 4.30
N ILE A 63 -10.68 -15.73 3.59
CA ILE A 63 -10.21 -16.80 2.71
C ILE A 63 -9.68 -16.15 1.42
N GLU A 64 -8.50 -16.60 1.01
CA GLU A 64 -7.89 -16.22 -0.26
C GLU A 64 -8.63 -16.90 -1.43
N ASP A 65 -8.94 -16.12 -2.47
CA ASP A 65 -9.57 -16.64 -3.67
C ASP A 65 -8.51 -17.23 -4.62
N HIS A 66 -8.77 -18.44 -5.14
CA HIS A 66 -7.92 -19.14 -6.10
C HIS A 66 -7.56 -18.35 -7.36
N LYS A 67 -8.29 -17.29 -7.70
CA LYS A 67 -7.97 -16.38 -8.81
C LYS A 67 -6.74 -15.51 -8.56
N VAL A 68 -6.35 -15.32 -7.30
CA VAL A 68 -5.24 -14.47 -6.93
C VAL A 68 -3.92 -15.23 -7.10
N GLN A 69 -2.99 -14.61 -7.82
CA GLN A 69 -1.69 -15.18 -8.19
C GLN A 69 -0.57 -14.25 -7.73
N ILE A 70 0.63 -14.78 -7.51
CA ILE A 70 1.84 -13.98 -7.25
C ILE A 70 2.34 -13.28 -8.52
N VAL A 71 2.97 -12.13 -8.33
CA VAL A 71 3.71 -11.38 -9.35
C VAL A 71 5.19 -11.80 -9.27
N ILE A 72 5.59 -12.81 -10.06
CA ILE A 72 6.96 -13.36 -10.02
C ILE A 72 7.73 -13.23 -11.33
N GLN A 73 7.06 -12.91 -12.44
CA GLN A 73 7.70 -12.89 -13.75
C GLN A 73 8.03 -11.48 -14.19
N LYS A 74 9.11 -11.33 -14.97
CA LYS A 74 9.50 -10.03 -15.54
C LYS A 74 8.36 -9.38 -16.35
N ASN A 75 7.65 -10.16 -17.16
CA ASN A 75 6.51 -9.63 -17.93
C ASN A 75 5.40 -9.10 -17.00
N ASP A 76 5.19 -9.75 -15.86
CA ASP A 76 4.21 -9.30 -14.87
C ASP A 76 4.59 -7.97 -14.23
N ILE A 77 5.89 -7.71 -14.05
CA ILE A 77 6.39 -6.43 -13.52
C ILE A 77 6.12 -5.29 -14.51
N ASP A 78 6.38 -5.51 -15.80
CA ASP A 78 6.10 -4.53 -16.83
C ASP A 78 4.59 -4.25 -16.94
N GLU A 79 3.75 -5.29 -16.86
CA GLU A 79 2.28 -5.15 -16.83
C GLU A 79 1.77 -4.48 -15.56
N LEU A 80 2.30 -4.82 -14.38
CA LEU A 80 1.97 -4.19 -13.10
C LEU A 80 2.26 -2.68 -13.15
N MET A 81 3.44 -2.29 -13.64
CA MET A 81 3.81 -0.88 -13.80
C MET A 81 2.84 -0.16 -14.73
N ASN A 82 2.52 -0.75 -15.89
CA ASN A 82 1.55 -0.17 -16.83
C ASN A 82 0.16 -0.02 -16.20
N MET A 83 -0.30 -1.03 -15.47
CA MET A 83 -1.58 -1.02 -14.78
C MET A 83 -1.66 0.09 -13.72
N ILE A 84 -0.62 0.24 -12.89
CA ILE A 84 -0.55 1.31 -11.89
C ILE A 84 -0.65 2.68 -12.59
N ASN A 85 0.11 2.89 -13.67
CA ASN A 85 0.08 4.13 -14.43
C ASN A 85 -1.28 4.44 -15.06
N ILE A 86 -2.01 3.41 -15.51
CA ILE A 86 -3.39 3.57 -16.00
C ILE A 86 -4.33 3.95 -14.86
N CYS A 87 -4.24 3.26 -13.72
CA CYS A 87 -5.17 3.45 -12.60
C CYS A 87 -5.00 4.80 -11.91
N TYR A 88 -3.78 5.33 -11.84
CA TYR A 88 -3.45 6.59 -11.16
C TYR A 88 -3.14 7.75 -12.11
N GLN A 89 -3.58 7.65 -13.38
CA GLN A 89 -3.34 8.68 -14.39
C GLN A 89 -3.93 10.04 -13.98
N LYS A 90 -5.10 10.06 -13.30
CA LYS A 90 -5.79 11.30 -12.91
C LYS A 90 -5.08 12.03 -11.78
N GLU A 91 -4.36 11.29 -10.95
CA GLU A 91 -3.57 11.75 -9.83
C GLU A 91 -2.16 12.23 -10.28
N ASN A 92 -1.85 12.14 -11.58
CA ASN A 92 -0.53 12.41 -12.16
C ASN A 92 0.59 11.59 -11.50
N ILE A 93 0.28 10.37 -11.07
CA ILE A 93 1.28 9.43 -10.55
C ILE A 93 1.84 8.66 -11.73
N GLN A 94 3.17 8.61 -11.81
CA GLN A 94 3.89 7.78 -12.77
C GLN A 94 4.91 6.93 -12.04
N VAL A 95 4.80 5.62 -12.22
CA VAL A 95 5.72 4.60 -11.75
C VAL A 95 6.58 4.16 -12.92
N SER A 96 7.88 4.23 -12.70
CA SER A 96 8.90 3.75 -13.62
C SER A 96 9.45 2.39 -13.18
N LYS A 97 10.15 1.72 -14.09
CA LYS A 97 10.85 0.48 -13.78
C LYS A 97 11.85 0.65 -12.62
N LYS A 98 12.51 1.81 -12.55
CA LYS A 98 13.46 2.14 -11.48
C LYS A 98 12.77 2.19 -10.12
N ASP A 99 11.53 2.69 -10.06
CA ASP A 99 10.75 2.72 -8.83
C ASP A 99 10.44 1.30 -8.36
N VAL A 100 9.99 0.42 -9.28
CA VAL A 100 9.71 -0.98 -8.95
C VAL A 100 10.96 -1.74 -8.51
N GLU A 101 12.10 -1.55 -9.22
CA GLU A 101 13.40 -2.11 -8.83
C GLU A 101 13.81 -1.64 -7.42
N GLN A 102 13.56 -0.37 -7.09
CA GLN A 102 13.80 0.15 -5.75
C GLN A 102 12.91 -0.52 -4.71
N TRP A 103 11.62 -0.72 -4.99
CA TRP A 103 10.69 -1.38 -4.06
C TRP A 103 11.12 -2.82 -3.77
N ILE A 104 11.51 -3.58 -4.81
CA ILE A 104 12.01 -4.96 -4.68
C ILE A 104 13.31 -5.01 -3.84
N SER A 105 14.15 -3.97 -3.90
CA SER A 105 15.40 -3.93 -3.12
C SER A 105 15.23 -3.67 -1.62
N ARG A 106 14.01 -3.32 -1.16
CA ARG A 106 13.75 -2.97 0.24
C ARG A 106 13.75 -4.22 1.13
N SER A 107 14.15 -4.07 2.39
CA SER A 107 14.13 -5.16 3.38
C SER A 107 12.73 -5.66 3.75
N VAL A 108 11.68 -4.91 3.37
CA VAL A 108 10.27 -5.25 3.61
C VAL A 108 9.60 -5.93 2.41
N PHE A 109 10.35 -6.14 1.33
CA PHE A 109 9.88 -6.83 0.13
C PHE A 109 9.72 -8.33 0.39
N ASP A 110 8.59 -8.87 -0.05
CA ASP A 110 8.30 -10.30 -0.11
C ASP A 110 7.50 -10.58 -1.39
N GLU A 111 7.98 -11.52 -2.21
CA GLU A 111 7.34 -11.87 -3.48
C GLU A 111 5.94 -12.46 -3.30
N ASP A 112 5.69 -13.15 -2.17
CA ASP A 112 4.38 -13.68 -1.84
C ASP A 112 3.37 -12.58 -1.49
N LEU A 113 3.84 -11.36 -1.24
CA LEU A 113 2.98 -10.21 -0.93
C LEU A 113 2.69 -9.33 -2.14
N TRP A 114 3.16 -9.70 -3.33
CA TRP A 114 2.85 -9.00 -4.57
C TRP A 114 1.90 -9.85 -5.40
N VAL A 115 0.66 -9.40 -5.54
CA VAL A 115 -0.42 -10.23 -6.07
C VAL A 115 -1.16 -9.59 -7.24
N LYS A 116 -1.72 -10.44 -8.09
CA LYS A 116 -2.49 -10.07 -9.28
C LYS A 116 -3.69 -10.99 -9.50
N ILE A 117 -4.64 -10.51 -10.29
CA ILE A 117 -5.70 -11.29 -10.93
C ILE A 117 -5.60 -11.03 -12.42
N THR A 118 -5.72 -12.09 -13.22
CA THR A 118 -5.66 -12.00 -14.68
C THR A 118 -6.97 -12.45 -15.32
N ILE A 119 -7.32 -11.80 -16.44
CA ILE A 119 -8.41 -12.21 -17.33
C ILE A 119 -7.86 -12.17 -18.76
N ASN A 120 -8.04 -13.24 -19.52
CA ASN A 120 -7.53 -13.38 -20.89
C ASN A 120 -6.01 -13.12 -21.04
N GLY A 121 -5.23 -13.36 -19.98
CA GLY A 121 -3.79 -13.17 -19.97
C GLY A 121 -3.32 -11.78 -19.53
N GLU A 122 -4.23 -10.83 -19.28
CA GLU A 122 -3.91 -9.47 -18.87
C GLU A 122 -4.17 -9.28 -17.37
N ILE A 123 -3.30 -8.53 -16.67
CA ILE A 123 -3.54 -8.11 -15.27
C ILE A 123 -4.69 -7.10 -15.21
N ILE A 124 -5.77 -7.46 -14.51
CA ILE A 124 -6.96 -6.61 -14.33
C ILE A 124 -7.09 -6.04 -12.91
N ALA A 125 -6.44 -6.68 -11.94
CA ALA A 125 -6.34 -6.22 -10.56
C ALA A 125 -4.99 -6.61 -9.98
N SER A 126 -4.40 -5.76 -9.13
CA SER A 126 -3.17 -6.08 -8.42
C SER A 126 -3.08 -5.35 -7.09
N GLY A 127 -2.21 -5.87 -6.23
CA GLY A 127 -1.95 -5.36 -4.89
C GLY A 127 -0.54 -5.67 -4.45
N ILE A 128 0.06 -4.77 -3.67
CA ILE A 128 1.35 -4.98 -3.05
C ILE A 128 1.15 -4.96 -1.53
N ALA A 129 1.83 -5.83 -0.82
CA ALA A 129 2.07 -5.63 0.60
C ALA A 129 3.56 -5.69 0.92
N GLU A 130 3.91 -4.98 1.98
CA GLU A 130 5.24 -4.94 2.57
C GLU A 130 5.13 -5.44 4.02
N PHE A 131 6.14 -6.17 4.50
CA PHE A 131 6.17 -6.66 5.88
C PHE A 131 7.37 -6.12 6.64
N ASP A 132 7.12 -5.38 7.72
CA ASP A 132 8.15 -4.85 8.59
C ASP A 132 8.43 -5.82 9.74
N PHE A 133 9.58 -6.50 9.66
CA PHE A 133 10.00 -7.49 10.66
C PHE A 133 10.26 -6.90 12.05
N GLU A 134 10.52 -5.59 12.17
CA GLU A 134 10.78 -4.91 13.44
C GLU A 134 9.49 -4.66 14.21
N THR A 135 8.46 -4.16 13.52
CA THR A 135 7.14 -3.88 14.12
C THR A 135 6.19 -5.08 14.09
N LYS A 136 6.48 -6.09 13.25
CA LYS A 136 5.55 -7.18 12.89
C LYS A 136 4.26 -6.67 12.25
N GLU A 137 4.35 -5.57 11.50
CA GLU A 137 3.23 -5.00 10.78
C GLU A 137 3.32 -5.29 9.28
N GLY A 138 2.17 -5.66 8.70
CA GLY A 138 1.96 -5.70 7.26
C GLY A 138 1.30 -4.40 6.76
N ILE A 139 1.69 -3.94 5.58
CA ILE A 139 1.17 -2.72 4.97
C ILE A 139 0.65 -3.08 3.60
N LEU A 140 -0.61 -2.76 3.33
CA LEU A 140 -1.21 -2.92 2.01
C LEU A 140 -1.03 -1.62 1.24
N GLU A 141 -0.40 -1.70 0.08
CA GLU A 141 -0.12 -0.60 -0.83
C GLU A 141 -0.49 -0.97 -2.26
N TRP A 142 -0.54 0.04 -3.14
CA TRP A 142 -0.76 -0.15 -4.57
C TRP A 142 -1.86 -1.18 -4.85
N ILE A 143 -3.03 -0.96 -4.25
CA ILE A 143 -4.23 -1.75 -4.52
C ILE A 143 -4.94 -1.07 -5.69
N GLN A 144 -4.99 -1.73 -6.84
CA GLN A 144 -5.62 -1.19 -8.03
C GLN A 144 -6.47 -2.24 -8.74
N VAL A 145 -7.46 -1.74 -9.46
CA VAL A 145 -8.29 -2.47 -10.42
C VAL A 145 -8.43 -1.58 -11.64
N LEU A 146 -8.20 -2.15 -12.83
CA LEU A 146 -8.35 -1.41 -14.08
C LEU A 146 -9.75 -0.77 -14.16
N PRO A 147 -9.89 0.47 -14.67
CA PRO A 147 -11.13 1.24 -14.61
C PRO A 147 -12.38 0.48 -15.06
N GLU A 148 -12.28 -0.30 -16.13
CA GLU A 148 -13.36 -1.09 -16.73
C GLU A 148 -13.77 -2.32 -15.91
N TYR A 149 -12.95 -2.73 -14.92
CA TYR A 149 -13.22 -3.83 -14.00
C TYR A 149 -13.55 -3.36 -12.57
N GLN A 150 -13.63 -2.05 -12.33
CA GLN A 150 -14.00 -1.50 -11.03
C GLN A 150 -15.46 -1.78 -10.67
N GLY A 151 -15.78 -1.84 -9.37
CA GLY A 151 -17.12 -2.19 -8.89
C GLY A 151 -17.47 -3.68 -8.96
N CYS A 152 -16.60 -4.52 -9.54
CA CYS A 152 -16.82 -5.97 -9.70
C CYS A 152 -16.26 -6.83 -8.54
N GLY A 153 -15.76 -6.21 -7.46
CA GLY A 153 -15.26 -6.91 -6.28
C GLY A 153 -13.80 -7.38 -6.34
N PHE A 154 -13.07 -7.17 -7.43
CA PHE A 154 -11.66 -7.61 -7.54
C PHE A 154 -10.72 -6.97 -6.51
N GLY A 155 -10.91 -5.68 -6.18
CA GLY A 155 -10.12 -5.03 -5.13
C GLY A 155 -10.30 -5.70 -3.76
N LYS A 156 -11.51 -6.19 -3.45
CA LYS A 156 -11.77 -6.96 -2.23
C LYS A 156 -11.02 -8.30 -2.26
N LEU A 157 -10.97 -8.98 -3.40
CA LEU A 157 -10.22 -10.24 -3.52
C LEU A 157 -8.73 -10.04 -3.30
N ILE A 158 -8.15 -8.97 -3.85
CA ILE A 158 -6.75 -8.59 -3.64
C ILE A 158 -6.50 -8.32 -2.14
N VAL A 159 -7.29 -7.46 -1.50
CA VAL A 159 -7.14 -7.15 -0.07
C VAL A 159 -7.27 -8.40 0.79
N ASN A 160 -8.25 -9.27 0.50
CA ASN A 160 -8.42 -10.52 1.21
C ASN A 160 -7.20 -11.44 1.10
N ALA A 161 -6.64 -11.59 -0.11
CA ALA A 161 -5.45 -12.39 -0.32
C ALA A 161 -4.26 -11.83 0.48
N LEU A 162 -4.02 -10.53 0.43
CA LEU A 162 -2.91 -9.90 1.16
C LEU A 162 -3.06 -10.05 2.68
N ILE A 163 -4.26 -9.84 3.24
CA ILE A 163 -4.51 -10.09 4.67
C ILE A 163 -4.27 -11.57 5.02
N ASN A 164 -4.77 -12.49 4.19
CA ASN A 164 -4.56 -13.93 4.39
C ASN A 164 -3.07 -14.29 4.40
N ARG A 165 -2.30 -13.79 3.44
CA ARG A 165 -0.87 -14.07 3.32
C ARG A 165 -0.05 -13.45 4.44
N LEU A 166 -0.33 -12.19 4.79
CA LEU A 166 0.29 -11.54 5.95
C LEU A 166 0.04 -12.32 7.24
N SER A 167 -1.13 -12.92 7.42
CA SER A 167 -1.41 -13.73 8.62
C SER A 167 -0.58 -15.01 8.74
N LYS A 168 0.09 -15.44 7.66
CA LYS A 168 0.99 -16.61 7.66
C LYS A 168 2.43 -16.24 8.03
N ILE A 169 2.78 -14.95 7.99
CA ILE A 169 4.14 -14.44 8.18
C ILE A 169 4.25 -13.60 9.46
N ALA A 170 3.16 -12.93 9.86
CA ALA A 170 3.06 -12.08 11.05
C ALA A 170 3.14 -12.85 12.38
#